data_AF-A0AAV1RF38-F1
#
_entry.id   AF-A0AAV1RF38-F1
#
_cell.length_a   1.000
_cell.length_b   1.000
_cell.length_c   1.000
_cell.angle_alpha   90.00
_cell.angle_beta   90.00
_cell.angle_gamma   90.00
#
_symmetry.space_group_name_H-M   'P 1'
#
loop_
_entity.id
_entity.type
_entity.pdbx_description
1 polymer ?
#
loop_
_entity_poly.entity_id
_entity_poly.type
_entity_poly.pdbx_seq_one_letter_code
_entity_poly.pdbx_strand_id
1 'polypeptide(L)'
;MLVYQDLLSGDELLSDSFPYKEIENGVLWEVEGKWVVQGALDVDIGANPSAEGGGEDEGVDDQAVKVVDIVDTFRLQEQPAFDKKQFVTYMKRFIKILTEKLDDEKKEQFKKNIEGATKFLLPKLKDFQFFVGESMHDDGSLVLAYYKEGATDPTFLYFAHALKEGNCLKTAGAFRKDAGKVRLQERVDRFATFYLLRCAEA
;
A
#
# COMPACT_ATOMS: atom_id res chain seq x y z
N MET A 1 -9.29 -9.45 -10.59
CA MET A 1 -8.62 -8.59 -9.63
C MET A 1 -7.73 -7.61 -10.37
N LEU A 2 -8.08 -6.34 -10.27
CA LEU A 2 -7.27 -5.24 -10.78
C LEU A 2 -6.37 -4.75 -9.65
N VAL A 3 -5.11 -4.51 -9.98
CA VAL A 3 -4.12 -3.96 -9.06
C VAL A 3 -3.66 -2.62 -9.62
N TYR A 4 -3.60 -1.62 -8.77
CA TYR A 4 -3.13 -0.29 -9.11
C TYR A 4 -1.65 -0.19 -8.75
N GLN A 5 -0.84 -0.11 -9.79
CA GLN A 5 0.61 -0.01 -9.70
C GLN A 5 1.05 1.45 -9.78
N ASP A 6 2.01 1.86 -8.97
CA ASP A 6 2.65 3.17 -9.09
C ASP A 6 3.37 3.29 -10.44
N LEU A 7 3.11 4.37 -11.17
CA LEU A 7 3.80 4.69 -12.42
C LEU A 7 5.28 5.05 -12.20
N LEU A 8 5.64 5.50 -10.99
CA LEU A 8 6.97 5.97 -10.66
C LEU A 8 7.87 4.84 -10.15
N SER A 9 7.47 4.14 -9.08
CA SER A 9 8.25 3.03 -8.52
C SER A 9 7.96 1.67 -9.17
N GLY A 10 6.74 1.47 -9.68
CA GLY A 10 6.28 0.15 -10.09
C GLY A 10 5.78 -0.72 -8.93
N ASP A 11 5.59 -0.17 -7.73
CA ASP A 11 5.04 -0.92 -6.61
C ASP A 11 3.52 -1.02 -6.69
N GLU A 12 2.96 -2.07 -6.12
CA GLU A 12 1.52 -2.23 -5.97
C GLU A 12 1.05 -1.41 -4.76
N LEU A 13 0.13 -0.47 -4.96
CA LEU A 13 -0.30 0.47 -3.92
C LEU A 13 -1.76 0.29 -3.49
N LEU A 14 -2.60 -0.26 -4.37
CA LEU A 14 -4.03 -0.45 -4.16
C LEU A 14 -4.56 -1.58 -5.06
N SER A 15 -5.74 -2.12 -4.77
CA SER A 15 -6.44 -3.07 -5.65
C SER A 15 -7.95 -2.78 -5.69
N ASP A 16 -8.66 -3.36 -6.67
CA ASP A 16 -10.12 -3.26 -6.81
C ASP A 16 -10.91 -3.84 -5.64
N SER A 17 -10.26 -4.56 -4.73
CA SER A 17 -10.85 -5.04 -3.48
C SER A 17 -11.14 -3.90 -2.48
N PHE A 18 -10.52 -2.73 -2.70
CA PHE A 18 -10.69 -1.55 -1.87
C PHE A 18 -11.42 -0.46 -2.68
N PRO A 19 -12.73 -0.25 -2.43
CA PRO A 19 -13.49 0.74 -3.18
C PRO A 19 -12.98 2.16 -2.87
N TYR A 20 -12.84 2.98 -3.91
CA TYR A 20 -12.37 4.34 -3.80
C TYR A 20 -13.42 5.36 -4.27
N LYS A 21 -13.32 6.58 -3.72
CA LYS A 21 -14.13 7.75 -4.10
C LYS A 21 -13.21 8.80 -4.72
N GLU A 22 -13.60 9.34 -5.86
CA GLU A 22 -12.84 10.38 -6.53
C GLU A 22 -13.11 11.76 -5.90
N ILE A 23 -12.05 12.45 -5.50
CA ILE A 23 -12.12 13.82 -4.94
C ILE A 23 -11.18 14.75 -5.72
N GLU A 24 -11.33 16.05 -5.53
CA GLU A 24 -10.51 17.08 -6.18
C GLU A 24 -10.40 16.90 -7.72
N ASN A 25 -11.56 16.79 -8.38
CA ASN A 25 -11.68 16.58 -9.83
C ASN A 25 -10.97 15.31 -10.33
N GLY A 26 -10.98 14.22 -9.54
CA GLY A 26 -10.40 12.93 -9.91
C GLY A 26 -8.87 12.89 -9.80
N VAL A 27 -8.24 13.89 -9.16
CA VAL A 27 -6.79 13.84 -8.90
C VAL A 27 -6.48 12.93 -7.72
N LEU A 28 -7.36 12.93 -6.72
CA LEU A 28 -7.19 12.17 -5.50
C LEU A 28 -8.27 11.10 -5.40
N TRP A 29 -7.87 9.90 -5.01
CA TRP A 29 -8.77 8.81 -4.69
C TRP A 29 -8.75 8.57 -3.20
N GLU A 30 -9.94 8.66 -2.59
CA GLU A 30 -10.18 8.43 -1.18
C GLU A 30 -10.58 6.97 -0.96
N VAL A 31 -9.84 6.26 -0.12
CA VAL A 31 -10.03 4.83 0.18
C VAL A 31 -10.21 4.66 1.68
N GLU A 32 -11.26 3.96 2.09
CA GLU A 32 -11.49 3.66 3.51
C GLU A 32 -10.69 2.41 3.90
N GLY A 33 -9.71 2.57 4.78
CA GLY A 33 -8.98 1.45 5.39
C GLY A 33 -9.73 0.89 6.59
N LYS A 34 -9.29 -0.26 7.08
CA LYS A 34 -9.86 -0.91 8.27
C LYS A 34 -8.76 -1.43 9.17
N TRP A 35 -8.95 -1.31 10.47
CA TRP A 35 -8.08 -1.99 11.43
C TRP A 35 -8.33 -3.49 11.41
N VAL A 36 -7.28 -4.26 11.16
CA VAL A 36 -7.27 -5.71 11.27
C VAL A 36 -6.30 -6.12 12.36
N VAL A 37 -6.72 -7.12 13.14
CA VAL A 37 -5.88 -7.70 14.17
C VAL A 37 -5.08 -8.83 13.53
N GLN A 38 -3.76 -8.70 13.45
CA GLN A 38 -2.92 -9.85 13.15
C GLN A 38 -2.86 -10.72 14.40
N GLY A 39 -3.66 -11.79 14.37
CA GLY A 39 -3.69 -12.80 15.42
C GLY A 39 -2.42 -13.65 15.36
N ALA A 40 -1.80 -13.80 16.53
CA ALA A 40 -0.61 -14.60 16.82
C ALA A 40 -0.53 -15.87 15.97
N LEU A 41 0.43 -15.91 15.04
CA LEU A 41 1.00 -17.19 14.68
C LEU A 41 1.74 -17.66 15.92
N ASP A 42 1.18 -18.65 16.60
CA ASP A 42 1.89 -19.54 17.49
C ASP A 42 3.04 -20.15 16.67
N VAL A 43 4.14 -19.43 16.58
CA VAL A 43 5.41 -19.99 16.12
C VAL A 43 5.87 -20.79 17.32
N ASP A 44 5.44 -22.04 17.37
CA ASP A 44 5.96 -23.09 18.23
C ASP A 44 7.46 -23.21 17.92
N ILE A 45 8.27 -22.32 18.51
CA ILE A 45 9.73 -22.48 18.66
C ILE A 45 9.94 -23.48 19.82
N GLY A 46 9.17 -24.57 19.82
CA GLY A 46 9.36 -25.74 20.66
C GLY A 46 10.43 -26.63 20.04
N ALA A 47 11.69 -26.21 20.14
CA ALA A 47 12.82 -27.13 19.97
C ALA A 47 14.11 -26.62 20.65
N ASN A 48 14.04 -26.35 21.96
CA ASN A 48 15.24 -26.51 22.80
C ASN A 48 14.88 -27.32 24.06
N PRO A 49 15.02 -28.66 24.02
CA PRO A 49 14.75 -29.53 25.17
C PRO A 49 15.98 -29.55 26.08
N SER A 50 16.25 -28.46 26.79
CA SER A 50 17.26 -28.49 27.85
C SER A 50 17.13 -27.30 28.82
N ALA A 51 16.30 -27.46 29.85
CA ALA A 51 16.65 -27.19 31.26
C ALA A 51 15.38 -27.03 32.11
N GLU A 52 15.28 -27.87 33.14
CA GLU A 52 14.30 -27.79 34.21
C GLU A 52 14.41 -26.48 35.02
N GLY A 53 13.28 -25.93 35.47
CA GLY A 53 13.24 -24.82 36.42
C GLY A 53 11.88 -24.13 36.41
N GLY A 54 11.05 -24.39 37.42
CA GLY A 54 9.63 -24.09 37.40
C GLY A 54 9.21 -22.68 37.80
N GLY A 55 7.88 -22.53 37.92
CA GLY A 55 7.21 -21.47 38.67
C GLY A 55 6.59 -20.36 37.83
N GLU A 56 5.25 -20.35 37.85
CA GLU A 56 4.39 -19.17 37.88
C GLU A 56 4.16 -18.38 36.57
N ASP A 57 2.98 -18.64 35.99
CA ASP A 57 1.98 -17.65 35.55
C ASP A 57 2.43 -16.16 35.58
N GLU A 58 2.94 -15.66 34.46
CA GLU A 58 2.83 -14.25 34.10
C GLU A 58 2.30 -14.16 32.66
N GLY A 59 1.21 -13.40 32.52
CA GLY A 59 0.34 -13.37 31.35
C GLY A 59 1.05 -13.26 30.01
N VAL A 60 0.62 -14.11 29.07
CA VAL A 60 0.85 -13.92 27.64
C VAL A 60 0.13 -12.62 27.26
N ASP A 61 0.87 -11.50 27.27
CA ASP A 61 0.40 -10.24 26.74
C ASP A 61 0.06 -10.48 25.26
N ASP A 62 -1.21 -10.25 24.95
CA ASP A 62 -1.86 -10.44 23.67
C ASP A 62 -1.03 -9.75 22.56
N GLN A 63 -0.10 -10.48 21.92
CA GLN A 63 0.78 -10.02 20.83
C GLN A 63 -0.01 -9.78 19.52
N ALA A 64 -1.28 -9.41 19.65
CA ALA A 64 -2.18 -9.05 18.59
C ALA A 64 -1.80 -7.67 18.05
N VAL A 65 -0.91 -7.64 17.05
CA VAL A 65 -0.52 -6.39 16.40
C VAL A 65 -1.71 -5.92 15.56
N LYS A 66 -2.30 -4.79 15.95
CA LYS A 66 -3.31 -4.11 15.15
C LYS A 66 -2.61 -3.38 14.01
N VAL A 67 -2.92 -3.79 12.79
CA VAL A 67 -2.40 -3.17 11.57
C VAL A 67 -3.56 -2.72 10.71
N VAL A 68 -3.32 -1.74 9.84
CA VAL A 68 -4.33 -1.31 8.87
C VAL A 68 -4.27 -2.25 7.68
N ASP A 69 -5.42 -2.77 7.24
CA ASP A 69 -5.53 -3.77 6.17
C ASP A 69 -4.78 -3.38 4.89
N ILE A 70 -4.92 -2.14 4.44
CA ILE A 70 -4.25 -1.61 3.26
C ILE A 70 -2.72 -1.57 3.46
N VAL A 71 -2.27 -1.10 4.62
CA VAL A 71 -0.84 -1.00 4.93
C VAL A 71 -0.21 -2.39 4.98
N ASP A 72 -0.89 -3.37 5.58
CA ASP A 72 -0.42 -4.74 5.66
C ASP A 72 -0.45 -5.46 4.30
N THR A 73 -1.55 -5.29 3.55
CA THR A 73 -1.77 -5.94 2.25
C THR A 73 -0.72 -5.51 1.22
N PHE A 74 -0.38 -4.23 1.17
CA PHE A 74 0.60 -3.68 0.21
C PHE A 74 1.97 -3.42 0.83
N ARG A 75 2.16 -3.82 2.10
CA ARG A 75 3.39 -3.62 2.88
C ARG A 75 3.92 -2.19 2.80
N LEU A 76 3.00 -1.24 2.90
CA LEU A 76 3.32 0.18 2.80
C LEU A 76 4.25 0.59 3.94
N GLN A 77 5.24 1.40 3.60
CA GLN A 77 6.27 1.83 4.53
C GLN A 77 5.96 3.24 5.02
N GLU A 78 5.79 3.40 6.33
CA GLU A 78 5.55 4.71 6.93
C GLU A 78 6.77 5.63 6.73
N GLN A 79 6.50 6.86 6.34
CA GLN A 79 7.48 7.92 6.19
C GLN A 79 7.31 8.96 7.29
N PRO A 80 8.39 9.63 7.70
CA PRO A 80 8.31 10.72 8.65
C PRO A 80 7.38 11.84 8.14
N ALA A 81 6.73 12.52 9.07
CA ALA A 81 5.85 13.64 8.75
C ALA A 81 6.59 14.72 7.95
N PHE A 82 5.96 15.21 6.88
CA PHE A 82 6.54 16.25 6.03
C PHE A 82 6.25 17.65 6.57
N ASP A 83 7.26 18.51 6.59
CA ASP A 83 7.06 19.95 6.70
C ASP A 83 6.40 20.52 5.44
N LYS A 84 5.71 21.65 5.56
CA LYS A 84 5.13 22.37 4.41
C LYS A 84 6.15 22.60 3.28
N LYS A 85 7.40 22.94 3.63
CA LYS A 85 8.46 23.17 2.63
C LYS A 85 8.91 21.87 1.96
N GLN A 86 9.06 20.79 2.72
CA GLN A 86 9.42 19.49 2.19
C GLN A 86 8.32 18.95 1.28
N PHE A 87 7.06 19.04 1.72
CA PHE A 87 5.91 18.61 0.92
C PHE A 87 5.79 19.38 -0.40
N VAL A 88 5.94 20.71 -0.39
CA VAL A 88 5.95 21.49 -1.64
C VAL A 88 7.12 21.10 -2.55
N THR A 89 8.29 20.77 -1.99
CA THR A 89 9.45 20.32 -2.76
C THR A 89 9.20 18.94 -3.38
N TYR A 90 8.66 18.01 -2.60
CA TYR A 90 8.20 16.71 -3.07
C TYR A 90 7.16 16.87 -4.19
N MET A 91 6.11 17.67 -3.99
CA MET A 91 5.05 17.86 -4.99
C MET A 91 5.60 18.43 -6.30
N LYS A 92 6.55 19.36 -6.25
CA LYS A 92 7.21 19.88 -7.47
C LYS A 92 7.99 18.80 -8.22
N ARG A 93 8.74 17.96 -7.51
CA ARG A 93 9.49 16.83 -8.08
C ARG A 93 8.53 15.79 -8.65
N PHE A 94 7.53 15.39 -7.87
CA PHE A 94 6.47 14.46 -8.24
C PHE A 94 5.72 14.90 -9.50
N ILE A 95 5.28 16.16 -9.57
CA ILE A 95 4.60 16.70 -10.76
C ILE A 95 5.50 16.60 -11.99
N LYS A 96 6.79 16.96 -11.84
CA LYS A 96 7.74 16.90 -12.97
C LYS A 96 7.86 15.47 -13.51
N ILE A 97 8.21 14.53 -12.64
CA ILE A 97 8.47 13.14 -13.04
C ILE A 97 7.19 12.47 -13.56
N LEU A 98 6.05 12.68 -12.89
CA LEU A 98 4.79 12.10 -13.31
C LEU A 98 4.35 12.64 -14.68
N THR A 99 4.52 13.95 -14.93
CA THR A 99 4.18 14.50 -16.24
C THR A 99 5.05 13.95 -17.37
N GLU A 100 6.27 13.47 -17.11
CA GLU A 100 7.11 12.80 -18.12
C GLU A 100 6.61 11.39 -18.46
N LYS A 101 5.81 10.77 -17.57
CA LYS A 101 5.23 9.43 -17.74
C LYS A 101 3.78 9.44 -18.23
N LEU A 102 3.09 10.57 -18.13
CA LEU A 102 1.69 10.74 -18.55
C LEU A 102 1.56 11.08 -20.04
N ASP A 103 0.56 10.48 -20.69
CA ASP A 103 0.08 10.87 -22.01
C ASP A 103 -0.41 12.32 -22.02
N ASP A 104 -0.38 12.98 -23.18
CA ASP A 104 -0.65 14.42 -23.28
C ASP A 104 -2.04 14.83 -22.79
N GLU A 105 -3.08 14.03 -23.06
CA GLU A 105 -4.45 14.29 -22.57
C GLU A 105 -4.52 14.26 -21.03
N LYS A 106 -3.93 13.24 -20.40
CA LYS A 106 -3.90 13.10 -18.94
C LYS A 106 -2.98 14.14 -18.29
N LYS A 107 -1.91 14.53 -18.98
CA LYS A 107 -0.95 15.55 -18.53
C LYS A 107 -1.62 16.92 -18.40
N GLU A 108 -2.45 17.32 -19.36
CA GLU A 108 -3.18 18.59 -19.28
C GLU A 108 -4.18 18.60 -18.12
N GLN A 109 -4.95 17.51 -17.95
CA GLN A 109 -5.89 17.36 -16.85
C GLN A 109 -5.18 17.39 -15.49
N PHE A 110 -4.10 16.62 -15.36
CA PHE A 110 -3.30 16.58 -14.14
C PHE A 110 -2.75 17.97 -13.79
N LYS A 111 -2.10 18.67 -14.72
CA LYS A 111 -1.54 20.00 -14.47
C LYS A 111 -2.59 21.03 -14.06
N LYS A 112 -3.80 20.94 -14.61
CA LYS A 112 -4.91 21.85 -14.28
C LYS A 112 -5.46 21.63 -12.88
N ASN A 113 -5.55 20.37 -12.44
CA ASN A 113 -6.24 20.00 -11.20
C ASN A 113 -5.29 19.81 -10.01
N ILE A 114 -4.01 19.47 -10.24
CA ILE A 114 -3.04 19.19 -9.16
C ILE A 114 -2.76 20.39 -8.26
N GLU A 115 -2.88 21.62 -8.77
CA GLU A 115 -2.68 22.82 -7.97
C GLU A 115 -3.78 22.96 -6.89
N GLY A 116 -5.02 22.63 -7.24
CA GLY A 116 -6.15 22.58 -6.29
C GLY A 116 -5.94 21.52 -5.23
N ALA A 117 -5.64 20.28 -5.65
CA ALA A 117 -5.36 19.17 -4.75
C ALA A 117 -4.19 19.48 -3.79
N THR A 118 -3.10 20.10 -4.29
CA THR A 118 -1.96 20.49 -3.44
C THR A 118 -2.38 21.52 -2.38
N LYS A 119 -3.20 22.52 -2.77
CA LYS A 119 -3.73 23.53 -1.84
C LYS A 119 -4.68 22.94 -0.82
N PHE A 120 -5.44 21.90 -1.18
CA PHE A 120 -6.31 21.16 -0.26
C PHE A 120 -5.50 20.37 0.79
N LEU A 121 -4.37 19.78 0.40
CA LEU A 121 -3.52 18.98 1.28
C LEU A 121 -2.65 19.83 2.24
N LEU A 122 -2.09 20.94 1.76
CA LEU A 122 -1.19 21.82 2.53
C LEU A 122 -1.65 22.24 3.95
N PRO A 123 -2.92 22.62 4.19
CA PRO A 123 -3.37 22.99 5.53
C PRO A 123 -3.51 21.78 6.47
N LYS A 124 -3.74 20.59 5.93
CA LYS A 124 -4.00 19.34 6.67
C LYS A 124 -2.77 18.44 6.82
N LEU A 125 -1.59 18.90 6.38
CA LEU A 125 -0.34 18.12 6.43
C LEU A 125 0.02 17.56 7.81
N LYS A 126 -0.43 18.21 8.89
CA LYS A 126 -0.15 17.75 10.26
C LYS A 126 -1.01 16.57 10.68
N ASP A 127 -2.17 16.42 10.06
CA ASP A 127 -3.13 15.34 10.34
C ASP A 127 -2.88 14.13 9.42
N PHE A 128 -2.03 14.30 8.39
CA PHE A 128 -1.65 13.23 7.49
C PHE A 128 -0.46 12.43 8.02
N GLN A 129 -0.61 11.10 7.97
CA GLN A 129 0.50 10.15 7.97
C GLN A 129 0.89 9.85 6.54
N PHE A 130 2.19 9.64 6.29
CA PHE A 130 2.72 9.45 4.95
C PHE A 130 3.23 8.03 4.80
N PHE A 131 2.96 7.42 3.66
CA PHE A 131 3.41 6.07 3.33
C PHE A 131 3.98 6.04 1.91
N VAL A 132 4.93 5.13 1.68
CA VAL A 132 5.48 4.79 0.36
C VAL A 132 5.32 3.29 0.09
N GLY A 133 5.46 2.88 -1.17
CA GLY A 133 5.46 1.47 -1.55
C GLY A 133 6.59 0.65 -0.91
N GLU A 134 6.50 -0.67 -1.00
CA GLU A 134 7.46 -1.63 -0.39
C GLU A 134 8.92 -1.33 -0.78
N SER A 135 9.17 -0.89 -2.02
CA SER A 135 10.52 -0.62 -2.51
C SER A 135 11.19 0.61 -1.88
N MET A 136 10.45 1.44 -1.14
CA MET A 136 10.90 2.72 -0.59
C MET A 136 11.59 3.62 -1.64
N HIS A 137 11.10 3.60 -2.88
CA HIS A 137 11.70 4.40 -3.94
C HIS A 137 11.59 5.91 -3.62
N ASP A 138 12.72 6.63 -3.67
CA ASP A 138 12.81 8.06 -3.31
C ASP A 138 11.90 8.98 -4.17
N ASP A 139 11.63 8.53 -5.40
CA ASP A 139 10.70 9.15 -6.35
C ASP A 139 9.32 8.48 -6.41
N GLY A 140 9.04 7.52 -5.54
CA GLY A 140 7.76 6.81 -5.52
C GLY A 140 6.58 7.69 -5.13
N SER A 141 5.38 7.24 -5.47
CA SER A 141 4.16 7.93 -5.06
C SER A 141 3.93 7.85 -3.54
N LEU A 142 3.69 8.99 -2.92
CA LEU A 142 3.20 9.08 -1.55
C LEU A 142 1.72 8.71 -1.46
N VAL A 143 1.41 7.86 -0.49
CA VAL A 143 0.06 7.59 -0.01
C VAL A 143 -0.13 8.35 1.29
N LEU A 144 -1.21 9.13 1.40
CA LEU A 144 -1.51 9.88 2.62
C LEU A 144 -2.62 9.19 3.40
N ALA A 145 -2.48 9.02 4.70
CA ALA A 145 -3.56 8.53 5.57
C ALA A 145 -3.98 9.60 6.57
N TYR A 146 -5.26 9.71 6.87
CA TYR A 146 -5.79 10.58 7.92
C TYR A 146 -7.02 9.97 8.55
N TYR A 147 -7.38 10.47 9.73
CA TYR A 147 -8.63 10.11 10.39
C TYR A 147 -9.64 11.21 10.14
N LYS A 148 -10.81 10.85 9.61
CA LYS A 148 -11.94 11.77 9.54
C LYS A 148 -12.44 12.07 10.96
N GLU A 149 -12.99 13.26 11.18
CA GLU A 149 -13.54 13.62 12.49
C GLU A 149 -14.60 12.60 12.94
N GLY A 150 -14.34 11.92 14.05
CA GLY A 150 -15.22 10.88 14.60
C GLY A 150 -15.11 9.50 13.94
N ALA A 151 -14.19 9.31 12.98
CA ALA A 151 -13.92 7.99 12.40
C ALA A 151 -12.88 7.22 13.24
N THR A 152 -13.16 5.95 13.48
CA THR A 152 -12.22 4.99 14.08
C THR A 152 -11.19 4.48 13.09
N ASP A 153 -11.57 4.47 11.81
CA ASP A 153 -10.80 3.87 10.75
C ASP A 153 -10.08 4.94 9.90
N PRO A 154 -8.83 4.68 9.50
CA PRO A 154 -8.06 5.59 8.67
C PRO A 154 -8.62 5.65 7.25
N THR A 155 -8.56 6.83 6.66
CA THR A 155 -8.84 7.07 5.25
C THR A 155 -7.53 7.36 4.53
N PHE A 156 -7.30 6.66 3.42
CA PHE A 156 -6.13 6.82 2.56
C PHE A 156 -6.47 7.68 1.34
N LEU A 157 -5.50 8.47 0.90
CA LEU A 157 -5.55 9.30 -0.29
C LEU A 157 -4.42 8.87 -1.22
N TYR A 158 -4.82 8.56 -2.46
CA TYR A 158 -3.91 8.19 -3.54
C TYR A 158 -3.97 9.21 -4.66
N PHE A 159 -2.87 9.44 -5.35
CA PHE A 159 -2.85 10.23 -6.57
C PHE A 159 -3.29 9.36 -7.75
N ALA A 160 -4.54 9.51 -8.18
CA ALA A 160 -5.15 8.74 -9.26
C ALA A 160 -4.30 8.69 -10.53
N HIS A 161 -3.72 9.84 -10.90
CA HIS A 161 -2.92 9.98 -12.12
C HIS A 161 -1.57 9.30 -12.02
N ALA A 162 -1.10 8.99 -10.81
CA ALA A 162 0.14 8.22 -10.60
C ALA A 162 -0.10 6.71 -10.57
N LEU A 163 -1.36 6.27 -10.51
CA LEU A 163 -1.71 4.87 -10.52
C LEU A 163 -2.01 4.40 -11.93
N LYS A 164 -1.47 3.23 -12.26
CA LYS A 164 -1.74 2.50 -13.49
C LYS A 164 -2.50 1.23 -13.17
N GLU A 165 -3.59 1.03 -13.88
CA GLU A 165 -4.36 -0.21 -13.83
C GLU A 165 -3.53 -1.37 -14.42
N GLY A 166 -3.18 -2.32 -13.58
CA GLY A 166 -2.58 -3.60 -13.92
C GLY A 166 -3.59 -4.72 -13.68
N ASN A 167 -3.68 -5.67 -14.62
CA ASN A 167 -4.44 -6.89 -14.38
C ASN A 167 -3.56 -7.90 -13.63
N CYS A 168 -4.05 -8.47 -12.53
CA CYS A 168 -3.34 -9.42 -11.66
C CYS A 168 -2.96 -10.75 -12.36
N LEU A 169 -3.34 -10.96 -13.62
CA LEU A 169 -3.00 -12.16 -14.41
C LEU A 169 -1.50 -12.33 -14.73
N LYS A 170 -0.60 -11.51 -14.17
CA LYS A 170 0.84 -11.52 -14.47
C LYS A 170 1.75 -12.25 -13.48
N THR A 171 1.23 -13.18 -12.69
CA THR A 171 2.06 -14.22 -12.02
C THR A 171 1.55 -15.65 -12.19
N ALA A 172 0.66 -15.91 -13.15
CA ALA A 172 0.49 -17.25 -13.75
C ALA A 172 1.23 -17.38 -15.11
N GLY A 173 1.92 -16.32 -15.54
CA GLY A 173 2.39 -16.14 -16.91
C GLY A 173 3.88 -15.86 -17.08
N ALA A 174 4.74 -16.43 -16.22
CA ALA A 174 6.16 -16.62 -16.53
C ALA A 174 6.49 -18.09 -16.82
N PHE A 175 5.53 -18.84 -17.35
CA PHE A 175 5.80 -20.09 -18.07
C PHE A 175 6.21 -19.73 -19.51
N ARG A 176 7.45 -19.27 -19.71
CA ARG A 176 8.06 -19.39 -21.03
C ARG A 176 8.11 -20.88 -21.34
N LYS A 177 7.47 -21.30 -22.43
CA LYS A 177 7.75 -22.58 -23.09
C LYS A 177 9.15 -22.51 -23.71
N ASP A 178 10.18 -22.45 -22.87
CA ASP A 178 11.52 -22.82 -23.29
C ASP A 178 11.73 -24.27 -22.81
N ALA A 179 12.14 -25.09 -23.77
CA ALA A 179 12.12 -26.53 -23.72
C ALA A 179 12.65 -27.15 -22.41
N GLY A 180 11.80 -27.97 -21.77
CA GLY A 180 12.25 -29.25 -21.20
C GLY A 180 13.12 -29.21 -19.93
N LYS A 181 12.81 -28.40 -18.92
CA LYS A 181 13.26 -28.69 -17.53
C LYS A 181 12.44 -27.97 -16.46
N VAL A 182 11.52 -28.70 -15.82
CA VAL A 182 10.82 -28.26 -14.61
C VAL A 182 11.80 -28.38 -13.44
N ARG A 183 12.24 -27.24 -12.88
CA ARG A 183 12.75 -27.18 -11.51
C ARG A 183 11.67 -26.56 -10.64
N LEU A 184 11.17 -27.35 -9.70
CA LEU A 184 10.36 -26.89 -8.58
C LEU A 184 11.23 -25.97 -7.72
N GLN A 185 10.97 -24.67 -7.73
CA GLN A 185 11.40 -23.78 -6.66
C GLN A 185 10.18 -23.59 -5.75
N GLU A 186 10.10 -24.43 -4.72
CA GLU A 186 9.14 -24.30 -3.62
C GLU A 186 9.46 -23.02 -2.84
N ARG A 187 8.78 -21.93 -3.18
CA ARG A 187 8.47 -20.81 -2.29
C ARG A 187 7.29 -20.09 -2.94
N VAL A 188 6.10 -20.66 -2.76
CA VAL A 188 4.86 -19.92 -3.02
C VAL A 188 4.43 -19.35 -1.69
N ASP A 189 4.71 -18.06 -1.59
CA ASP A 189 4.37 -17.15 -0.52
C ASP A 189 2.92 -17.30 -0.02
N ARG A 190 2.76 -17.11 1.30
CA ARG A 190 1.46 -16.94 1.99
C ARG A 190 0.57 -15.88 1.33
N PHE A 191 1.17 -14.97 0.56
CA PHE A 191 0.47 -14.00 -0.29
C PHE A 191 -0.54 -14.65 -1.23
N ALA A 192 -0.16 -15.77 -1.87
CA ALA A 192 -1.04 -16.47 -2.80
C ALA A 192 -2.23 -17.11 -2.08
N THR A 193 -2.08 -17.53 -0.82
CA THR A 193 -3.17 -18.23 -0.11
C THR A 193 -4.26 -17.26 0.35
N PHE A 194 -3.90 -16.06 0.81
CA PHE A 194 -4.91 -15.04 1.17
C PHE A 194 -5.61 -14.47 -0.08
N TYR A 195 -4.85 -14.27 -1.17
CA TYR A 195 -5.40 -13.81 -2.46
C TYR A 195 -6.28 -14.87 -3.16
N LEU A 196 -5.90 -16.15 -3.12
CA LEU A 196 -6.68 -17.23 -3.73
C LEU A 196 -7.96 -17.54 -2.96
N LEU A 197 -7.95 -17.45 -1.62
CA LEU A 197 -9.14 -17.77 -0.82
C LEU A 197 -10.28 -16.77 -1.04
N ARG A 198 -9.96 -15.48 -1.20
CA ARG A 198 -10.95 -14.42 -1.53
C ARG A 198 -11.43 -14.45 -2.98
N CYS A 199 -10.67 -15.05 -3.89
CA CYS A 199 -11.09 -15.26 -5.29
C CYS A 199 -12.03 -16.47 -5.47
N ALA A 200 -12.13 -17.37 -4.48
CA ALA A 200 -12.99 -18.56 -4.56
C ALA A 200 -14.44 -18.31 -4.08
N GLU A 201 -14.72 -17.14 -3.46
CA GLU A 201 -16.04 -16.77 -2.94
C GLU A 201 -16.76 -15.68 -3.77
N ALA A 202 -16.28 -15.38 -4.99
CA ALA A 202 -16.89 -14.42 -5.93
C ALA A 202 -17.34 -15.09 -7.24
#